data_AF-A8P8F2-F1
#
_entry.id   AF-A8P8F2-F1
#
_cell.length_a   1.000
_cell.length_b   1.000
_cell.length_c   1.000
_cell.angle_alpha   90.00
_cell.angle_beta   90.00
_cell.angle_gamma   90.00
#
_symmetry.space_group_name_H-M   'P 1'
#
loop_
_entity.id
_entity.type
_entity.pdbx_description
1 polymer ?
#
loop_
_entity_poly.entity_id
_entity_poly.type
_entity_poly.pdbx_seq_one_letter_code
_entity_poly.pdbx_strand_id
1 'polypeptide(L)'
;MAAVRQHSKSLNDANVEDEDNALLKVCGIMYKWTNFVYGWQKRYFELENGILMYYKSESEKQYGSRGAIALHIAHLVESDIDFNRFDVLTNDACWYLRTQNPKSRNLWLRALRYQMFGSTKNKLKNRCSIDDVARSAGYEQSSLSLELMCKMEQLERFNDMIGRQATRLENLIRVIQDNRENTYATSLLDESIALNAVTIAVLQNINTCVHLLAKQVLMHLL
;
A
#
# COMPACT_ATOMS: atom_id res chain seq x y z
N MET A 1 1.89 28.63 -63.08
CA MET A 1 2.35 28.64 -61.68
C MET A 1 1.31 27.95 -60.83
N ALA A 2 1.76 27.05 -59.96
CA ALA A 2 0.99 25.99 -59.30
C ALA A 2 0.11 26.49 -58.13
N ALA A 3 -0.85 25.64 -57.76
CA ALA A 3 -1.91 25.84 -56.78
C ALA A 3 -1.42 26.15 -55.35
N VAL A 4 -2.05 27.12 -54.69
CA VAL A 4 -1.93 27.35 -53.25
C VAL A 4 -2.91 26.44 -52.52
N ARG A 5 -2.37 25.38 -51.92
CA ARG A 5 -3.06 24.42 -51.07
C ARG A 5 -3.26 25.06 -49.69
N GLN A 6 -4.50 25.19 -49.25
CA GLN A 6 -4.84 25.52 -47.86
C GLN A 6 -4.30 24.42 -46.93
N HIS A 7 -3.61 24.81 -45.85
CA HIS A 7 -3.30 23.92 -44.74
C HIS A 7 -3.89 24.54 -43.47
N SER A 8 -5.10 24.09 -43.15
CA SER A 8 -5.62 24.06 -41.80
C SER A 8 -4.81 23.01 -41.01
N LYS A 9 -3.94 23.46 -40.10
CA LYS A 9 -3.41 22.60 -39.05
C LYS A 9 -4.16 22.92 -37.76
N SER A 10 -5.10 22.04 -37.44
CA SER A 10 -5.87 22.03 -36.20
C SER A 10 -4.93 22.04 -35.01
N LEU A 11 -5.11 23.02 -34.13
CA LEU A 11 -4.85 22.87 -32.70
C LEU A 11 -5.69 21.70 -32.21
N ASN A 12 -5.07 20.67 -31.63
CA ASN A 12 -5.66 19.69 -30.71
C ASN A 12 -4.57 18.67 -30.29
N ASP A 13 -3.52 19.14 -29.61
CA ASP A 13 -2.47 18.26 -29.08
C ASP A 13 -2.26 18.43 -27.57
N ALA A 14 -3.32 18.81 -26.84
CA ALA A 14 -3.24 19.09 -25.41
C ALA A 14 -4.10 18.18 -24.51
N ASN A 15 -4.76 17.14 -25.05
CA ASN A 15 -5.74 16.36 -24.28
C ASN A 15 -5.44 14.84 -24.17
N VAL A 16 -4.27 14.35 -24.55
CA VAL A 16 -3.96 12.91 -24.49
C VAL A 16 -3.25 12.52 -23.18
N GLU A 17 -2.65 13.46 -22.44
CA GLU A 17 -1.89 13.15 -21.23
C GLU A 17 -2.72 13.06 -19.93
N ASP A 18 -3.99 13.49 -19.95
CA ASP A 18 -4.81 13.60 -18.73
C ASP A 18 -5.67 12.36 -18.45
N GLU A 19 -5.98 11.51 -19.43
CA GLU A 19 -6.78 10.29 -19.22
C GLU A 19 -5.96 9.12 -18.65
N ASP A 20 -4.65 9.06 -18.94
CA ASP A 20 -3.79 7.93 -18.53
C ASP A 20 -3.33 8.03 -17.04
N ASN A 21 -3.65 9.15 -16.38
CA ASN A 21 -3.43 9.33 -14.95
C ASN A 21 -4.56 8.76 -14.08
N ALA A 22 -5.69 8.32 -14.66
CA ALA A 22 -6.90 8.03 -13.87
C ALA A 22 -6.82 6.78 -12.97
N LEU A 23 -5.91 5.83 -13.19
CA LEU A 23 -5.82 4.60 -12.40
C LEU A 23 -4.39 4.02 -12.43
N LEU A 24 -3.39 4.74 -11.92
CA LEU A 24 -2.02 4.20 -11.80
C LEU A 24 -1.92 3.11 -10.72
N LYS A 25 -2.59 1.97 -10.96
CA LYS A 25 -2.31 0.70 -10.29
C LYS A 25 -0.97 0.22 -10.81
N VAL A 26 0.06 0.32 -9.98
CA VAL A 26 1.42 -0.09 -10.32
C VAL A 26 1.77 -1.31 -9.50
N CYS A 27 2.29 -2.34 -10.16
CA CYS A 27 2.83 -3.53 -9.53
C CYS A 27 4.17 -3.89 -10.14
N GLY A 28 5.01 -4.60 -9.38
CA GLY A 28 6.29 -5.07 -9.89
C GLY A 28 7.34 -5.30 -8.81
N ILE A 29 8.52 -5.72 -9.25
CA ILE A 29 9.63 -6.04 -8.35
C ILE A 29 10.38 -4.77 -7.95
N MET A 30 10.57 -4.61 -6.63
CA MET A 30 11.52 -3.67 -6.05
C MET A 30 12.41 -4.41 -5.04
N TYR A 31 13.55 -3.83 -4.73
CA TYR A 31 14.42 -4.30 -3.66
C TYR A 31 14.05 -3.56 -2.38
N LYS A 32 13.71 -4.32 -1.34
CA LYS A 32 13.45 -3.78 0.00
C LYS A 32 14.64 -4.08 0.90
N TRP A 33 15.12 -3.09 1.63
CA TRP A 33 16.07 -3.34 2.71
C TRP A 33 15.40 -4.16 3.82
N THR A 34 16.09 -5.19 4.29
CA THR A 34 15.59 -6.10 5.33
C THR A 34 16.34 -5.92 6.64
N ASN A 35 17.64 -6.23 6.66
CA ASN A 35 18.55 -6.02 7.80
C ASN A 35 20.01 -6.11 7.32
N PHE A 36 20.98 -5.95 8.22
CA PHE A 36 22.41 -6.03 7.86
C PHE A 36 22.86 -7.41 7.39
N VAL A 37 22.16 -8.49 7.75
CA VAL A 37 22.52 -9.87 7.38
C VAL A 37 22.12 -10.16 5.94
N TYR A 38 20.88 -9.83 5.56
CA TYR A 38 20.31 -10.16 4.24
C TYR A 38 20.30 -8.97 3.28
N GLY A 39 20.46 -7.74 3.78
CA GLY A 39 20.51 -6.52 2.99
C GLY A 39 19.27 -6.27 2.14
N TRP A 40 19.51 -5.95 0.87
CA TRP A 40 18.47 -5.67 -0.14
C TRP A 40 17.91 -6.95 -0.72
N GLN A 41 16.60 -7.15 -0.59
CA GLN A 41 15.92 -8.36 -1.03
C GLN A 41 14.83 -8.04 -2.06
N LYS A 42 14.74 -8.82 -3.14
CA LYS A 42 13.66 -8.69 -4.13
C LYS A 42 12.33 -8.99 -3.48
N ARG A 43 11.36 -8.10 -3.66
CA ARG A 43 9.97 -8.27 -3.21
C ARG A 43 9.05 -7.77 -4.30
N TYR A 44 7.88 -8.38 -4.39
CA TYR A 44 6.84 -7.93 -5.30
C TYR A 44 5.98 -6.91 -4.58
N PHE A 45 5.79 -5.74 -5.19
CA PHE A 45 5.00 -4.65 -4.64
C PHE A 45 3.75 -4.42 -5.48
N GLU A 46 2.69 -3.98 -4.82
CA GLU A 46 1.45 -3.53 -5.43
C GLU A 46 0.99 -2.25 -4.78
N LEU A 47 0.64 -1.28 -5.61
CA LEU A 47 -0.06 -0.08 -5.20
C LEU A 47 -1.52 -0.19 -5.62
N GLU A 48 -2.41 -0.25 -4.63
CA GLU A 48 -3.84 -0.35 -4.85
C GLU A 48 -4.60 0.45 -3.78
N ASN A 49 -5.58 1.25 -4.22
CA ASN A 49 -6.47 2.03 -3.36
C ASN A 49 -5.74 2.86 -2.31
N GLY A 50 -4.65 3.54 -2.69
CA GLY A 50 -3.85 4.33 -1.75
C GLY A 50 -3.06 3.52 -0.72
N ILE A 51 -2.93 2.20 -0.88
CA ILE A 51 -2.15 1.33 -0.01
C ILE A 51 -1.04 0.67 -0.83
N LEU A 52 0.20 0.82 -0.36
CA LEU A 52 1.37 0.12 -0.90
C LEU A 52 1.58 -1.17 -0.11
N MET A 53 1.43 -2.30 -0.77
CA MET A 53 1.60 -3.64 -0.20
C MET A 53 2.82 -4.33 -0.81
N TYR A 54 3.43 -5.24 -0.05
CA TYR A 54 4.48 -6.11 -0.61
C TYR A 54 4.33 -7.57 -0.20
N TYR A 55 4.87 -8.43 -1.06
CA TYR A 55 4.85 -9.88 -0.95
C TYR A 55 6.27 -10.42 -1.16
N LYS A 56 6.51 -11.66 -0.73
CA LYS A 56 7.81 -12.31 -0.95
C LYS A 56 8.10 -12.47 -2.45
N SER A 57 7.10 -12.87 -3.24
CA SER A 57 7.11 -12.92 -4.70
C SER A 57 5.68 -12.75 -5.25
N GLU A 58 5.56 -12.61 -6.57
CA GLU A 58 4.26 -12.54 -7.24
C GLU A 58 3.44 -13.83 -7.09
N SER A 59 4.09 -14.99 -7.20
CA SER A 59 3.45 -16.31 -7.01
C SER A 59 3.07 -16.59 -5.57
N GLU A 60 3.70 -15.90 -4.61
CA GLU A 60 3.42 -16.05 -3.19
C GLU A 60 2.32 -15.09 -2.67
N LYS A 61 1.61 -14.36 -3.54
CA LYS A 61 0.49 -13.48 -3.13
C LYS A 61 -0.58 -14.20 -2.32
N GLN A 62 -0.84 -15.47 -2.66
CA GLN A 62 -1.80 -16.32 -1.94
C GLN A 62 -1.48 -16.52 -0.46
N TYR A 63 -0.20 -16.40 -0.07
CA TYR A 63 0.25 -16.50 1.32
C TYR A 63 0.11 -15.19 2.09
N GLY A 64 -0.35 -14.14 1.40
CA GLY A 64 -0.59 -12.84 1.98
C GLY A 64 0.54 -11.84 1.86
N SER A 65 0.16 -10.58 2.08
CA SER A 65 1.11 -9.49 2.14
C SER A 65 2.00 -9.64 3.38
N ARG A 66 3.28 -9.30 3.21
CA ARG A 66 4.27 -9.27 4.29
C ARG A 66 4.32 -7.90 4.97
N GLY A 67 3.61 -6.93 4.43
CA GLY A 67 3.43 -5.59 4.98
C GLY A 67 2.61 -4.70 4.06
N ALA A 68 1.99 -3.68 4.64
CA ALA A 68 1.19 -2.68 3.96
C ALA A 68 1.43 -1.29 4.58
N ILE A 69 1.51 -0.26 3.75
CA ILE A 69 1.58 1.14 4.16
C ILE A 69 0.45 1.91 3.47
N ALA A 70 -0.38 2.59 4.25
CA ALA A 70 -1.37 3.53 3.74
C ALA A 70 -0.66 4.84 3.37
N LEU A 71 -0.84 5.29 2.13
CA LEU A 71 -0.07 6.41 1.59
C LEU A 71 -0.52 7.78 2.11
N HIS A 72 -1.76 7.92 2.57
CA HIS A 72 -2.28 9.19 3.10
C HIS A 72 -1.56 9.67 4.38
N ILE A 73 -0.87 8.76 5.09
CA ILE A 73 -0.02 9.05 6.26
C ILE A 73 1.48 8.88 5.96
N ALA A 74 1.85 8.60 4.71
CA ALA A 74 3.23 8.30 4.35
C ALA A 74 3.95 9.57 3.88
N HIS A 75 5.26 9.59 4.09
CA HIS A 75 6.18 10.57 3.53
C HIS A 75 7.16 9.87 2.60
N LEU A 76 7.37 10.44 1.41
CA LEU A 76 8.31 9.93 0.42
C LEU A 76 9.60 10.75 0.46
N VAL A 77 10.74 10.07 0.56
CA VAL A 77 12.07 10.68 0.52
C VAL A 77 12.85 10.10 -0.65
N GLU A 78 13.28 10.94 -1.58
CA GLU A 78 14.16 10.52 -2.66
C GLU A 78 15.63 10.58 -2.20
N SER A 79 16.46 9.65 -2.68
CA SER A 79 17.89 9.70 -2.40
C SER A 79 18.61 10.61 -3.41
N ASP A 80 19.40 11.56 -2.90
CA ASP A 80 20.23 12.45 -3.74
C ASP A 80 21.49 11.77 -4.30
N ILE A 81 21.87 10.63 -3.71
CA ILE A 81 23.10 9.90 -4.05
C ILE A 81 22.80 8.68 -4.92
N ASP A 82 21.67 8.02 -4.66
CA ASP A 82 21.29 6.78 -5.34
C ASP A 82 20.00 6.99 -6.13
N PHE A 83 20.15 7.22 -7.44
CA PHE A 83 19.04 7.52 -8.34
C PHE A 83 18.06 6.35 -8.56
N ASN A 84 18.30 5.19 -7.95
CA ASN A 84 17.37 4.06 -7.95
C ASN A 84 16.63 3.94 -6.61
N ARG A 85 17.02 4.70 -5.58
CA ARG A 85 16.49 4.59 -4.22
C ARG A 85 15.49 5.68 -3.89
N PHE A 86 14.45 5.27 -3.17
CA PHE A 86 13.55 6.14 -2.45
C PHE A 86 13.05 5.43 -1.18
N ASP A 87 12.67 6.19 -0.17
CA ASP A 87 12.25 5.69 1.12
C ASP A 87 10.78 6.10 1.37
N VAL A 88 10.00 5.17 1.93
CA VAL A 88 8.60 5.38 2.34
C VAL A 88 8.56 5.33 3.86
N LEU A 89 8.25 6.47 4.46
CA LEU A 89 8.28 6.68 5.91
C LEU A 89 6.86 6.88 6.42
N THR A 90 6.52 6.23 7.53
CA THR A 90 5.37 6.56 8.37
C THR A 90 5.86 6.76 9.80
N ASN A 91 4.97 7.11 10.72
CA ASN A 91 5.33 7.24 12.14
C ASN A 91 5.89 5.93 12.73
N ASP A 92 5.39 4.78 12.27
CA ASP A 92 5.72 3.47 12.85
C ASP A 92 6.58 2.58 11.95
N ALA A 93 6.77 2.94 10.68
CA ALA A 93 7.48 2.10 9.71
C ALA A 93 8.35 2.90 8.75
N CYS A 94 9.52 2.36 8.44
CA CYS A 94 10.42 2.90 7.43
C CYS A 94 10.77 1.81 6.41
N TRP A 95 10.37 2.00 5.15
CA TRP A 95 10.71 1.11 4.05
C TRP A 95 11.71 1.79 3.13
N TYR A 96 12.95 1.28 3.15
CA TYR A 96 13.96 1.66 2.17
C TYR A 96 13.80 0.81 0.91
N LEU A 97 13.56 1.47 -0.23
CA LEU A 97 13.22 0.82 -1.49
C LEU A 97 14.20 1.21 -2.60
N ARG A 98 14.52 0.25 -3.45
CA ARG A 98 15.34 0.42 -4.65
C ARG A 98 14.66 -0.20 -5.85
N THR A 99 14.61 0.52 -6.96
CA THR A 99 14.15 -0.02 -8.25
C THR A 99 15.32 -0.53 -9.08
N GLN A 100 15.02 -1.16 -10.21
CA GLN A 100 16.05 -1.65 -11.14
C GLN A 100 16.75 -0.51 -11.89
N ASN A 101 16.04 0.60 -12.14
CA ASN A 101 16.57 1.75 -12.87
C ASN A 101 15.82 3.04 -12.46
N PRO A 102 16.37 4.23 -12.80
CA PRO A 102 15.78 5.51 -12.40
C PRO A 102 14.42 5.78 -13.07
N LYS A 103 14.19 5.23 -14.27
CA LYS A 103 12.89 5.36 -14.96
C LYS A 103 11.78 4.65 -14.17
N SER A 104 12.03 3.42 -13.75
CA SER A 104 11.13 2.65 -12.88
C SER A 104 10.95 3.35 -11.53
N ARG A 105 12.00 3.96 -10.96
CA ARG A 105 11.89 4.76 -9.73
C ARG A 105 10.89 5.89 -9.91
N ASN A 106 11.05 6.68 -10.98
CA ASN A 106 10.17 7.82 -11.26
C ASN A 106 8.73 7.38 -11.56
N LEU A 107 8.54 6.23 -12.22
CA LEU A 107 7.20 5.65 -12.42
C LEU A 107 6.52 5.34 -11.08
N TRP A 108 7.22 4.65 -10.17
CA TRP A 108 6.72 4.36 -8.83
C TRP A 108 6.43 5.63 -8.04
N LEU A 109 7.36 6.59 -7.99
CA LEU A 109 7.17 7.86 -7.28
C LEU A 109 5.97 8.65 -7.83
N ARG A 110 5.79 8.69 -9.15
CA ARG A 110 4.64 9.35 -9.78
C ARG A 110 3.32 8.69 -9.35
N ALA A 111 3.24 7.37 -9.39
CA ALA A 111 2.04 6.64 -8.98
C ALA A 111 1.74 6.80 -7.49
N LEU A 112 2.77 6.73 -6.63
CA LEU A 112 2.63 6.94 -5.19
C LEU A 112 2.14 8.36 -4.89
N ARG A 113 2.76 9.39 -5.46
CA ARG A 113 2.34 10.79 -5.32
C ARG A 113 0.92 11.02 -5.84
N TYR A 114 0.56 10.40 -6.95
CA TYR A 114 -0.79 10.48 -7.49
C TYR A 114 -1.82 9.91 -6.50
N GLN A 115 -1.55 8.75 -5.91
CA GLN A 115 -2.44 8.15 -4.91
C GLN A 115 -2.48 8.94 -3.59
N MET A 116 -1.37 9.55 -3.18
CA MET A 116 -1.28 10.41 -1.99
C MET A 116 -2.11 11.69 -2.11
N PHE A 117 -2.01 12.41 -3.24
CA PHE A 117 -2.56 13.76 -3.39
C PHE A 117 -3.73 13.87 -4.38
N GLY A 118 -3.86 12.91 -5.31
CA GLY A 118 -4.90 12.89 -6.35
C GLY A 118 -6.27 12.50 -5.82
N SER A 119 -6.33 11.72 -4.74
CA SER A 119 -7.61 11.30 -4.11
C SER A 119 -8.43 12.50 -3.58
N THR A 120 -7.75 13.58 -3.19
CA THR A 120 -8.38 14.83 -2.74
C THR A 120 -9.09 15.60 -3.87
N LYS A 121 -8.57 15.59 -5.10
CA LYS A 121 -9.15 16.35 -6.22
C LYS A 121 -10.34 15.62 -6.87
N ASN A 122 -10.33 14.29 -6.90
CA ASN A 122 -11.41 13.51 -7.51
C ASN A 122 -12.68 13.45 -6.64
N LYS A 123 -12.60 13.67 -5.32
CA LYS A 123 -13.80 13.82 -4.47
C LYS A 123 -14.53 15.15 -4.67
N LEU A 124 -13.82 16.22 -5.07
CA LEU A 124 -14.40 17.56 -5.27
C LEU A 124 -15.09 17.73 -6.64
N LYS A 125 -14.76 16.92 -7.65
CA LYS A 125 -15.35 17.07 -9.00
C LYS A 125 -16.76 16.47 -9.14
N ASN A 126 -17.19 15.61 -8.20
CA ASN A 126 -18.51 14.95 -8.23
C ASN A 126 -19.53 15.54 -7.25
N ARG A 127 -19.23 16.66 -6.57
CA ARG A 127 -20.20 17.40 -5.76
C ARG A 127 -19.93 18.90 -5.80
N CYS A 128 -20.42 19.58 -6.83
CA CYS A 128 -20.75 20.99 -6.69
C CYS A 128 -21.88 21.37 -7.65
N SER A 129 -23.11 21.09 -7.19
CA SER A 129 -24.18 22.06 -7.36
C SER A 129 -24.52 22.56 -5.96
N ILE A 130 -24.44 23.89 -5.84
CA ILE A 130 -25.03 24.76 -4.82
C ILE A 130 -24.21 24.96 -3.55
N ASP A 131 -24.00 26.25 -3.32
CA ASP A 131 -23.27 26.94 -2.25
C ASP A 131 -23.57 26.44 -0.83
N ASP A 132 -22.54 26.45 0.03
CA ASP A 132 -22.62 27.20 1.29
C ASP A 132 -21.25 27.38 1.96
N VAL A 133 -21.04 28.61 2.43
CA VAL A 133 -19.84 29.11 3.12
C VAL A 133 -20.00 28.88 4.62
N ALA A 134 -19.12 28.09 5.24
CA ALA A 134 -18.87 28.17 6.69
C ALA A 134 -17.51 27.55 7.12
N ARG A 135 -16.57 28.44 7.43
CA ARG A 135 -15.69 28.47 8.63
C ARG A 135 -14.97 27.19 9.10
N SER A 136 -13.64 27.26 8.95
CA SER A 136 -12.52 26.79 9.81
C SER A 136 -12.85 26.17 11.18
N ALA A 137 -12.23 24.99 11.46
CA ALA A 137 -11.74 24.46 12.76
C ALA A 137 -11.86 22.92 12.97
N GLY A 138 -11.79 22.08 11.92
CA GLY A 138 -12.02 20.62 12.06
C GLY A 138 -10.94 19.67 11.49
N TYR A 139 -9.77 20.16 11.07
CA TYR A 139 -8.88 19.38 10.20
C TYR A 139 -8.16 18.21 10.90
N GLU A 140 -7.93 18.26 12.22
CA GLU A 140 -7.20 17.19 12.92
C GLU A 140 -8.08 15.97 13.26
N GLN A 141 -9.36 16.17 13.53
CA GLN A 141 -10.27 15.09 13.91
C GLN A 141 -10.59 14.17 12.71
N SER A 142 -10.62 14.74 11.50
CA SER A 142 -10.80 13.98 10.25
C SER A 142 -9.59 13.12 9.91
N SER A 143 -8.38 13.47 10.37
CA SER A 143 -7.16 12.71 10.11
C SER A 143 -7.12 11.44 10.98
N LEU A 144 -7.43 11.56 12.27
CA LEU A 144 -7.43 10.43 13.20
C LEU A 144 -8.53 9.41 12.84
N SER A 145 -9.73 9.88 12.47
CA SER A 145 -10.81 8.99 12.05
C SER A 145 -10.49 8.24 10.76
N LEU A 146 -9.81 8.91 9.81
CA LEU A 146 -9.35 8.28 8.57
C LEU A 146 -8.26 7.23 8.85
N GLU A 147 -7.34 7.54 9.76
CA GLU A 147 -6.31 6.60 10.20
C GLU A 147 -6.91 5.37 10.89
N LEU A 148 -7.90 5.56 11.76
CA LEU A 148 -8.65 4.48 12.39
C LEU A 148 -9.38 3.61 11.35
N MET A 149 -10.04 4.23 10.36
CA MET A 149 -10.70 3.51 9.28
C MET A 149 -9.72 2.68 8.44
N CYS A 150 -8.56 3.24 8.10
CA CYS A 150 -7.53 2.48 7.38
C CYS A 150 -6.94 1.35 8.23
N LYS A 151 -6.83 1.53 9.56
CA LYS A 151 -6.43 0.45 10.47
C LYS A 151 -7.50 -0.64 10.57
N MET A 152 -8.79 -0.28 10.55
CA MET A 152 -9.88 -1.25 10.46
C MET A 152 -9.82 -2.06 9.16
N GLU A 153 -9.61 -1.41 8.01
CA GLU A 153 -9.46 -2.11 6.73
C GLU A 153 -8.23 -3.05 6.72
N GLN A 154 -7.13 -2.64 7.36
CA GLN A 154 -5.97 -3.52 7.55
C GLN A 154 -6.32 -4.74 8.42
N LEU A 155 -7.07 -4.55 9.51
CA LEU A 155 -7.51 -5.64 10.39
C LEU A 155 -8.42 -6.63 9.66
N GLU A 156 -9.34 -6.16 8.82
CA GLU A 156 -10.18 -7.04 7.99
C GLU A 156 -9.34 -7.90 7.04
N ARG A 157 -8.36 -7.30 6.36
CA ARG A 157 -7.43 -8.03 5.49
C ARG A 157 -6.59 -9.06 6.24
N PHE A 158 -6.19 -8.76 7.48
CA PHE A 158 -5.47 -9.71 8.33
C PHE A 158 -6.38 -10.83 8.84
N ASN A 159 -7.63 -10.53 9.19
CA ASN A 159 -8.61 -11.52 9.60
C ASN A 159 -8.89 -12.52 8.47
N ASP A 160 -9.05 -12.03 7.24
CA ASP A 160 -9.14 -12.86 6.04
C ASP A 160 -7.90 -13.75 5.85
N MET A 161 -6.71 -13.21 6.16
CA MET A 161 -5.47 -13.97 6.10
C MET A 161 -5.44 -15.11 7.11
N ILE A 162 -5.82 -14.83 8.35
CA ILE A 162 -5.90 -15.81 9.42
C ILE A 162 -6.86 -16.92 9.02
N GLY A 163 -8.05 -16.59 8.48
CA GLY A 163 -9.01 -17.58 7.99
C GLY A 163 -8.42 -18.49 6.91
N ARG A 164 -7.68 -17.93 5.94
CA ARG A 164 -6.98 -18.72 4.90
C ARG A 164 -5.86 -19.59 5.47
N GLN A 165 -5.04 -19.06 6.37
CA GLN A 165 -3.94 -19.80 6.99
C GLN A 165 -4.46 -20.92 7.91
N ALA A 166 -5.52 -20.67 8.68
CA ALA A 166 -6.18 -21.68 9.51
C ALA A 166 -6.73 -22.82 8.66
N THR A 167 -7.44 -22.52 7.57
CA THR A 167 -7.96 -23.53 6.63
C THR A 167 -6.83 -24.36 6.01
N ARG A 168 -5.70 -23.71 5.69
CA ARG A 168 -4.54 -24.39 5.11
C ARG A 168 -3.85 -25.29 6.12
N LEU A 169 -3.69 -24.85 7.37
CA LEU A 169 -3.19 -25.66 8.48
C LEU A 169 -4.10 -26.87 8.74
N GLU A 170 -5.41 -26.67 8.77
CA GLU A 170 -6.38 -27.77 8.92
C GLU A 170 -6.25 -28.81 7.80
N ASN A 171 -6.07 -28.36 6.55
CA ASN A 171 -5.85 -29.26 5.42
C ASN A 171 -4.51 -30.00 5.51
N LEU A 172 -3.43 -29.34 5.93
CA LEU A 172 -2.13 -29.99 6.15
C LEU A 172 -2.20 -31.02 7.28
N ILE A 173 -2.89 -30.69 8.38
CA ILE A 173 -3.11 -31.62 9.50
C ILE A 173 -3.92 -32.85 9.04
N ARG A 174 -4.97 -32.66 8.24
CA ARG A 174 -5.74 -33.77 7.65
C ARG A 174 -4.88 -34.66 6.76
N VAL A 175 -4.09 -34.06 5.86
CA VAL A 175 -3.19 -34.82 4.97
C VAL A 175 -2.11 -35.57 5.75
N ILE A 176 -1.61 -35.02 6.87
CA ILE A 176 -0.66 -35.68 7.77
C ILE A 176 -1.33 -36.81 8.58
N GLN A 177 -2.59 -36.65 9.00
CA GLN A 177 -3.35 -37.72 9.64
C GLN A 177 -3.55 -38.91 8.70
N ASP A 178 -3.71 -38.65 7.40
CA ASP A 178 -3.89 -39.68 6.37
C ASP A 178 -2.56 -40.31 5.89
N ASN A 179 -1.42 -39.60 5.97
CA ASN A 179 -0.11 -40.09 5.52
C ASN A 179 0.96 -40.03 6.63
N ARG A 180 1.30 -41.19 7.19
CA ARG A 180 2.30 -41.36 8.28
C ARG A 180 3.78 -41.13 7.90
N GLU A 181 4.13 -40.55 6.74
CA GLU A 181 5.53 -40.42 6.31
C GLU A 181 6.00 -38.97 6.01
N ASN A 182 6.47 -38.32 7.08
CA ASN A 182 7.67 -37.49 7.26
C ASN A 182 8.17 -36.45 6.21
N THR A 183 7.38 -36.01 5.23
CA THR A 183 7.84 -35.00 4.24
C THR A 183 7.26 -33.59 4.45
N TYR A 184 6.31 -33.42 5.37
CA TYR A 184 5.52 -32.18 5.55
C TYR A 184 5.95 -31.28 6.71
N ALA A 185 6.96 -31.68 7.49
CA ALA A 185 7.38 -30.95 8.71
C ALA A 185 7.94 -29.55 8.43
N THR A 186 8.62 -29.35 7.30
CA THR A 186 9.17 -28.04 6.89
C THR A 186 8.08 -27.07 6.44
N SER A 187 7.07 -27.56 5.69
CA SER A 187 5.91 -26.76 5.29
C SER A 187 5.05 -26.34 6.48
N LEU A 188 4.92 -27.20 7.50
CA LEU A 188 4.19 -26.87 8.72
C LEU A 188 4.92 -25.81 9.55
N LEU A 189 6.25 -25.89 9.62
CA LEU A 189 7.09 -24.89 10.29
C LEU A 189 6.97 -23.52 9.61
N ASP A 190 7.03 -23.46 8.28
CA ASP A 190 6.87 -22.22 7.52
C ASP A 190 5.48 -21.59 7.74
N GLU A 191 4.42 -22.41 7.78
CA GLU A 191 3.06 -21.95 8.01
C GLU A 191 2.86 -21.50 9.48
N SER A 192 3.48 -22.18 10.45
CA SER A 192 3.48 -21.77 11.86
C SER A 192 4.22 -20.44 12.07
N ILE A 193 5.33 -20.21 11.35
CA ILE A 193 6.06 -18.94 11.39
C ILE A 193 5.20 -17.83 10.78
N ALA A 194 4.53 -18.10 9.65
CA ALA A 194 3.64 -17.14 9.00
C ALA A 194 2.46 -16.77 9.91
N LEU A 195 1.81 -17.76 10.55
CA LEU A 195 0.71 -17.54 11.47
C LEU A 195 1.17 -16.70 12.68
N ASN A 196 2.30 -17.05 13.31
CA ASN A 196 2.83 -16.29 14.44
C ASN A 196 3.15 -14.83 14.07
N ALA A 197 3.73 -14.60 12.89
CA ALA A 197 3.98 -13.25 12.40
C ALA A 197 2.69 -12.44 12.18
N VAL A 198 1.63 -13.08 11.64
CA VAL A 198 0.32 -12.45 11.46
C VAL A 198 -0.34 -12.15 12.82
N THR A 199 -0.29 -13.09 13.78
CA THR A 199 -0.81 -12.89 15.13
C THR A 199 -0.14 -11.72 15.84
N ILE A 200 1.20 -11.62 15.76
CA ILE A 200 1.95 -10.49 16.33
C ILE A 200 1.52 -9.16 15.67
N ALA A 201 1.38 -9.13 14.34
CA ALA A 201 0.95 -7.93 13.62
C ALA A 201 -0.48 -7.51 13.98
N VAL A 202 -1.40 -8.46 14.17
CA VAL A 202 -2.77 -8.18 14.62
C VAL A 202 -2.78 -7.62 16.04
N LEU A 203 -2.04 -8.21 16.98
CA LEU A 203 -1.93 -7.73 18.35
C LEU A 203 -1.35 -6.30 18.41
N GLN A 204 -0.33 -6.00 17.60
CA GLN A 204 0.23 -4.66 17.49
C GLN A 204 -0.81 -3.66 16.97
N ASN A 205 -1.57 -4.00 15.93
CA ASN A 205 -2.60 -3.11 15.39
C ASN A 205 -3.78 -2.92 16.35
N ILE A 206 -4.21 -3.96 17.08
CA ILE A 206 -5.24 -3.81 18.13
C ILE A 206 -4.75 -2.85 19.21
N ASN A 207 -3.51 -3.00 19.68
CA ASN A 207 -2.92 -2.07 20.65
C ASN A 207 -2.88 -0.64 20.11
N THR A 208 -2.50 -0.44 18.84
CA THR A 208 -2.53 0.88 18.20
C THR A 208 -3.95 1.43 18.14
N CYS A 209 -4.95 0.63 17.76
CA CYS A 209 -6.36 1.06 17.75
C CYS A 209 -6.83 1.46 19.15
N VAL A 210 -6.49 0.69 20.19
CA VAL A 210 -6.81 1.03 21.58
C VAL A 210 -6.16 2.35 22.00
N HIS A 211 -4.89 2.57 21.64
CA HIS A 211 -4.21 3.85 21.89
C HIS A 211 -4.85 5.03 21.17
N LEU A 212 -5.23 4.87 19.91
CA LEU A 212 -5.90 5.92 19.13
C LEU A 212 -7.29 6.24 19.70
N LEU A 213 -8.05 5.21 20.11
CA LEU A 213 -9.34 5.39 20.80
C LEU A 213 -9.16 6.10 22.14
N ALA A 214 -8.16 5.73 22.94
CA ALA A 214 -7.86 6.39 24.20
C ALA A 214 -7.51 7.87 23.99
N LYS A 215 -6.72 8.19 22.95
CA LYS A 215 -6.40 9.58 22.58
C LYS A 215 -7.62 10.36 22.13
N GLN A 216 -8.52 9.73 21.36
CA GLN A 216 -9.78 10.35 20.92
C GLN A 216 -10.71 10.66 22.10
N VAL A 217 -10.84 9.74 23.06
CA VAL A 217 -11.62 9.96 24.29
C VAL A 217 -11.01 11.09 25.12
N LEU A 218 -9.68 11.14 25.24
CA LEU A 218 -8.98 12.20 25.98
C LEU A 218 -9.19 13.59 25.35
N MET A 219 -9.20 13.69 24.02
CA MET A 219 -9.48 14.95 23.31
C MET A 219 -10.94 15.41 23.42
N HIS A 220 -11.88 14.50 23.70
CA HIS A 220 -13.29 14.86 23.94
C HIS A 220 -13.58 15.28 25.39
N LEU A 221 -12.64 15.06 26.33
CA LEU A 221 -12.77 15.37 27.75
C LEU A 221 -12.06 16.67 28.16
N LEU A 222 -11.32 17.31 27.25
CA LEU A 222 -10.68 18.62 27.40
C LEU A 222 -11.44 19.69 26.60
#